data_AF-A0A550GP38-F1
#
_entry.id   AF-A0A550GP38-F1
#
_cell.length_a   1.000
_cell.length_b   1.000
_cell.length_c   1.000
_cell.angle_alpha   90.00
_cell.angle_beta   90.00
_cell.angle_gamma   90.00
#
_symmetry.space_group_name_H-M   'P 1'
#
loop_
_entity.id
_entity.type
_entity.pdbx_description
1 polymer ?
#
loop_
_entity_poly.entity_id
_entity_poly.type
_entity_poly.pdbx_seq_one_letter_code
_entity_poly.pdbx_strand_id
1 'polypeptide(L)'
;SFVGSTSTTKLALGLLSPSFSSIKRHLKNIFSAWGASLLIFVILAFLSLLLTRTFSISSLFDLLSILFLTNVFAVSVIVFLTYAISILAFKRGLDPDNFVIPVESSFADVITSIALLASLIILG
;
A
#
# COMPACT_ATOMS: atom_id res chain seq x y z
N SER A 1 10.64 5.86 -0.69
CA SER A 1 10.33 6.67 0.50
C SER A 1 10.71 8.15 0.34
N PHE A 2 9.89 8.95 -0.35
CA PHE A 2 10.01 10.43 -0.40
C PHE A 2 9.29 11.10 0.79
N VAL A 3 8.26 10.43 1.31
CA VAL A 3 7.43 10.90 2.42
C VAL A 3 8.12 10.76 3.78
N GLY A 4 8.99 9.75 3.93
CA GLY A 4 9.80 9.55 5.14
C GLY A 4 10.83 10.66 5.32
N SER A 5 11.67 10.90 4.31
CA SER A 5 12.73 11.91 4.39
C SER A 5 12.19 13.33 4.58
N THR A 6 11.09 13.68 3.89
CA THR A 6 10.48 15.01 4.03
C THR A 6 9.75 15.23 5.36
N SER A 7 9.24 14.16 5.99
CA SER A 7 8.61 14.23 7.31
C SER A 7 9.64 14.43 8.42
N THR A 8 10.76 13.71 8.37
CA THR A 8 11.83 13.79 9.39
C THR A 8 12.51 15.16 9.39
N THR A 9 12.77 15.75 8.22
CA THR A 9 13.35 17.09 8.12
C THR A 9 12.43 18.18 8.66
N LYS A 10 11.11 18.07 8.45
CA LYS A 10 10.13 19.06 8.93
C LYS A 10 9.89 18.98 10.44
N LEU A 11 10.07 17.80 11.04
CA LEU A 11 10.01 17.59 12.50
C LEU A 11 11.28 18.11 13.21
N ALA A 12 12.47 17.85 12.64
CA ALA A 12 13.73 18.32 13.22
C ALA A 12 13.88 19.85 13.20
N LEU A 13 13.22 20.53 12.25
CA LEU A 13 13.25 21.99 12.10
C LEU A 13 12.21 22.73 12.98
N GLY A 14 11.37 22.02 13.75
CA GLY A 14 10.40 22.66 14.66
C GLY A 14 9.26 23.42 13.97
N LEU A 15 9.01 23.16 12.69
CA LEU A 15 8.07 23.93 11.85
C LEU A 15 6.61 23.43 11.87
N LEU A 16 6.27 22.48 12.74
CA LEU A 16 4.93 21.87 12.78
C LEU A 16 4.20 22.18 14.08
N SER A 17 3.26 23.13 14.01
CA SER A 17 2.17 23.27 14.96
C SER A 17 1.12 22.17 14.71
N PRO A 18 0.65 21.46 15.76
CA PRO A 18 -0.30 20.37 15.61
C PRO A 18 -1.69 20.96 15.39
N SER A 19 -2.10 21.16 14.14
CA SER A 19 -3.46 21.62 13.82
C SER A 19 -4.21 20.64 12.93
N PHE A 20 -5.47 20.39 13.28
CA PHE A 20 -6.42 19.53 12.56
C PHE A 20 -6.65 19.94 11.08
N SER A 21 -6.20 21.14 10.68
CA SER A 21 -6.27 21.61 9.29
C SER A 21 -5.28 20.89 8.36
N SER A 22 -4.20 20.27 8.88
CA SER A 22 -3.22 19.54 8.07
C SER A 22 -3.72 18.16 7.59
N ILE A 23 -4.70 17.56 8.26
CA ILE A 23 -5.29 16.26 7.89
C ILE A 23 -6.02 16.33 6.54
N LYS A 24 -6.72 17.43 6.22
CA LYS A 24 -7.35 17.65 4.90
C LYS A 24 -6.35 17.67 3.75
N ARG A 25 -5.11 18.09 4.02
CA ARG A 25 -4.03 18.14 3.02
C ARG A 25 -3.37 16.78 2.81
N HIS A 26 -3.36 15.92 3.82
CA HIS A 26 -2.97 14.51 3.67
C HIS A 26 -4.03 13.66 2.98
N LEU A 27 -5.33 13.96 3.15
CA LEU A 27 -6.39 13.28 2.41
C LEU A 27 -6.21 13.41 0.89
N LYS A 28 -5.80 14.58 0.38
CA LYS A 28 -5.52 14.76 -1.05
C LYS A 28 -4.36 13.89 -1.54
N ASN A 29 -3.33 13.71 -0.72
CA ASN A 29 -2.20 12.83 -1.03
C ASN A 29 -2.56 11.34 -0.96
N ILE A 30 -3.38 10.95 0.02
CA ILE A 30 -3.91 9.59 0.13
C ILE A 30 -4.81 9.29 -1.08
N PHE A 31 -5.69 10.22 -1.45
CA PHE A 31 -6.58 10.08 -2.60
C PHE A 31 -5.81 10.06 -3.93
N SER A 32 -4.76 10.88 -4.06
CA SER A 32 -3.89 10.83 -5.24
C SER A 32 -3.05 9.55 -5.30
N ALA A 33 -2.62 9.03 -4.15
CA ALA A 33 -1.90 7.75 -4.08
C ALA A 33 -2.84 6.59 -4.45
N TRP A 34 -4.06 6.57 -3.91
CA TRP A 34 -5.11 5.62 -4.28
C TRP A 34 -5.46 5.71 -5.77
N GLY A 35 -5.61 6.93 -6.30
CA GLY A 35 -5.86 7.16 -7.73
C GLY A 35 -4.71 6.67 -8.61
N ALA A 36 -3.46 6.91 -8.21
CA ALA A 36 -2.28 6.39 -8.91
C ALA A 36 -2.21 4.86 -8.86
N SER A 37 -2.57 4.24 -7.73
CA SER A 37 -2.66 2.78 -7.59
C SER A 37 -3.76 2.18 -8.47
N LEU A 38 -4.92 2.83 -8.58
CA LEU A 38 -5.96 2.39 -9.51
C LEU A 38 -5.49 2.50 -10.96
N LEU A 39 -4.80 3.59 -11.33
CA LEU A 39 -4.22 3.73 -12.68
C LEU A 39 -3.20 2.63 -12.98
N ILE A 40 -2.29 2.33 -12.04
CA ILE A 40 -1.29 1.26 -12.27
C ILE A 40 -1.96 -0.10 -12.41
N PHE A 41 -3.02 -0.39 -11.63
CA PHE A 41 -3.78 -1.62 -11.76
C PHE A 41 -4.47 -1.75 -13.11
N VAL A 42 -5.07 -0.67 -13.63
CA VAL A 42 -5.67 -0.65 -14.97
C VAL A 42 -4.62 -0.91 -16.04
N ILE A 43 -3.45 -0.27 -15.96
CA ILE A 43 -2.36 -0.47 -16.92
C ILE A 43 -1.86 -1.91 -16.88
N LEU A 44 -1.63 -2.46 -15.68
CA LEU A 44 -1.15 -3.84 -15.50
C LEU A 44 -2.20 -4.86 -15.96
N ALA A 45 -3.48 -4.62 -15.68
CA ALA A 45 -4.57 -5.47 -16.13
C ALA A 45 -4.67 -5.51 -17.66
N PHE A 46 -4.62 -4.33 -18.27
CA PHE A 46 -4.64 -4.20 -19.72
C PHE A 46 -3.44 -4.89 -20.38
N LEU A 47 -2.23 -4.67 -19.84
CA LEU A 47 -1.02 -5.31 -20.33
C LEU A 47 -1.07 -6.84 -20.19
N SER A 48 -1.56 -7.34 -19.06
CA SER A 48 -1.73 -8.77 -18.81
C SER A 48 -2.63 -9.43 -19.86
N LEU A 49 -3.79 -8.83 -20.14
CA LEU A 49 -4.75 -9.34 -21.12
C LEU A 49 -4.24 -9.26 -22.56
N LEU A 50 -3.43 -8.25 -22.89
CA LEU A 50 -2.75 -8.16 -24.18
C LEU A 50 -1.73 -9.29 -24.35
N LEU A 51 -0.94 -9.57 -23.33
CA LEU A 51 0.08 -10.61 -23.35
C LEU A 51 -0.54 -12.02 -23.46
N THR A 52 -1.64 -12.27 -22.76
CA THR A 52 -2.35 -13.56 -22.85
C THR A 52 -3.25 -13.68 -24.08
N ARG A 53 -3.44 -12.60 -24.86
CA ARG A 53 -4.37 -12.51 -26.00
C ARG A 53 -5.83 -12.86 -25.67
N THR A 54 -6.21 -12.78 -24.39
CA THR A 54 -7.56 -13.07 -23.89
C THR A 54 -8.37 -11.80 -23.68
N PHE A 55 -8.05 -10.73 -24.42
CA PHE A 55 -8.65 -9.42 -24.19
C PHE A 55 -10.16 -9.43 -24.44
N SER A 56 -10.92 -9.31 -23.35
CA SER A 56 -12.35 -9.08 -23.32
C SER A 56 -12.67 -8.02 -22.28
N ILE A 57 -13.72 -7.22 -22.53
CA ILE A 57 -14.19 -6.22 -21.57
C ILE A 57 -14.57 -6.90 -20.24
N SER A 58 -15.21 -8.07 -20.28
CA SER A 58 -15.51 -8.86 -19.08
C SER A 58 -14.23 -9.21 -18.31
N SER A 59 -13.23 -9.78 -18.99
CA SER A 59 -11.98 -10.18 -18.37
C SER A 59 -11.20 -9.02 -17.73
N LEU A 60 -11.37 -7.80 -18.25
CA LEU A 60 -10.79 -6.59 -17.67
C LEU A 60 -11.49 -6.24 -16.36
N PHE A 61 -12.83 -6.28 -16.31
CA PHE A 61 -13.58 -6.05 -15.08
C PHE A 61 -13.32 -7.13 -14.03
N ASP A 62 -13.21 -8.39 -14.44
CA ASP A 62 -12.91 -9.52 -13.55
C ASP A 62 -11.53 -9.32 -12.89
N LEU A 63 -10.50 -9.03 -13.71
CA LEU A 63 -9.14 -8.81 -13.21
C LEU A 63 -9.03 -7.56 -12.33
N LEU A 64 -9.70 -6.47 -12.70
CA LEU A 64 -9.76 -5.26 -11.87
C LEU A 64 -10.44 -5.52 -10.53
N SER A 65 -11.50 -6.34 -10.50
CA SER A 65 -12.20 -6.71 -9.27
C SER A 65 -11.31 -7.54 -8.35
N ILE A 66 -10.57 -8.50 -8.91
CA ILE A 66 -9.58 -9.30 -8.17
C ILE A 66 -8.47 -8.40 -7.60
N LEU A 67 -7.90 -7.49 -8.40
CA LEU A 67 -6.85 -6.58 -7.94
C LEU A 67 -7.35 -5.60 -6.87
N PHE A 68 -8.58 -5.12 -7.01
CA PHE A 68 -9.21 -4.25 -6.02
C PHE A 68 -9.41 -4.97 -4.69
N LEU A 69 -9.98 -6.18 -4.71
CA LEU A 69 -10.19 -6.99 -3.51
C LEU A 69 -8.85 -7.33 -2.83
N THR A 70 -7.84 -7.69 -3.64
CA THR A 70 -6.47 -7.95 -3.17
C THR A 70 -5.90 -6.74 -2.44
N ASN A 71 -6.04 -5.55 -3.02
CA ASN A 71 -5.55 -4.32 -2.42
C ASN A 71 -6.23 -4.04 -1.07
N VAL A 72 -7.56 -4.10 -1.02
CA VAL A 72 -8.33 -3.86 0.21
C VAL A 72 -7.89 -4.81 1.32
N PHE A 73 -7.75 -6.11 1.04
CA PHE A 73 -7.26 -7.08 2.00
C PHE A 73 -5.81 -6.82 2.42
N ALA A 74 -4.90 -6.71 1.45
CA ALA A 74 -3.47 -6.59 1.73
C ALA A 74 -3.15 -5.30 2.50
N VAL A 75 -3.68 -4.16 2.06
CA VAL A 75 -3.43 -2.86 2.71
C VAL A 75 -3.95 -2.87 4.14
N SER A 76 -5.15 -3.42 4.38
CA SER A 76 -5.70 -3.51 5.74
C SER A 76 -4.73 -4.26 6.67
N VAL A 77 -4.30 -5.46 6.26
CA VAL A 77 -3.43 -6.31 7.08
C VAL A 77 -2.04 -5.71 7.25
N ILE A 78 -1.44 -5.18 6.18
CA ILE A 78 -0.10 -4.57 6.22
C ILE A 78 -0.09 -3.37 7.17
N VAL A 79 -1.11 -2.49 7.11
CA VAL A 79 -1.17 -1.32 8.02
C VAL A 79 -1.17 -1.75 9.49
N PHE A 80 -1.97 -2.75 9.86
CA PHE A 80 -1.97 -3.27 11.24
C PHE A 80 -0.62 -3.86 11.62
N LEU A 81 -0.01 -4.63 10.72
CA LEU A 81 1.26 -5.30 10.97
C LEU A 81 2.42 -4.30 11.11
N THR A 82 2.53 -3.33 10.19
CA THR A 82 3.54 -2.26 10.22
C THR A 82 3.45 -1.47 11.52
N TYR A 83 2.23 -1.15 11.98
CA TYR A 83 2.03 -0.45 13.25
C TYR A 83 2.50 -1.29 14.45
N ALA A 84 2.16 -2.58 14.48
CA ALA A 84 2.59 -3.50 15.54
C ALA A 84 4.13 -3.67 15.59
N ILE A 85 4.76 -3.86 14.43
CA ILE A 85 6.22 -4.02 14.31
C ILE A 85 6.93 -2.72 14.72
N SER A 86 6.41 -1.55 14.33
CA SER A 86 6.97 -0.25 14.69
C SER A 86 6.94 -0.02 16.21
N ILE A 87 5.83 -0.35 16.88
CA ILE A 87 5.73 -0.25 18.34
C ILE A 87 6.72 -1.21 19.03
N LEU A 88 6.83 -2.44 18.53
CA LEU A 88 7.72 -3.45 19.10
C LEU A 88 9.20 -3.04 18.95
N ALA A 89 9.58 -2.48 17.80
CA ALA A 89 10.91 -1.96 17.56
C ALA A 89 11.24 -0.80 18.50
N PHE A 90 10.31 0.16 18.65
CA PHE A 90 10.47 1.28 19.58
C PHE A 90 10.63 0.83 21.03
N LYS A 91 9.81 -0.13 21.49
CA LYS A 91 9.90 -0.68 22.85
C LYS A 91 11.22 -1.41 23.12
N ARG A 92 11.87 -1.93 22.08
CA ARG A 92 13.17 -2.63 22.18
C ARG A 92 14.37 -1.72 21.94
N GLY A 93 14.16 -0.42 21.71
CA GLY A 93 15.23 0.53 21.38
C GLY A 93 15.93 0.24 20.05
N LEU A 94 15.29 -0.52 19.16
CA LEU A 94 15.82 -0.85 17.85
C LEU A 94 15.58 0.31 16.89
N ASP A 95 16.57 0.59 16.04
CA ASP A 95 16.42 1.56 14.96
C ASP A 95 15.39 1.04 13.93
N PRO A 96 14.26 1.74 13.73
CA PRO A 96 13.24 1.34 12.77
C PRO A 96 13.78 1.15 11.35
N ASP A 97 14.78 1.93 10.96
CA ASP A 97 15.31 1.87 9.59
C ASP A 97 16.09 0.58 9.33
N ASN A 98 16.70 -0.02 10.36
CA ASN A 98 17.46 -1.27 10.25
C ASN A 98 16.62 -2.54 10.44
N PHE A 99 15.48 -2.44 11.12
CA PHE A 99 14.65 -3.60 11.46
C PHE A 99 13.23 -3.54 10.93
N VAL A 100 12.56 -2.40 11.04
CA VAL A 100 11.14 -2.29 10.64
C VAL A 100 11.03 -2.35 9.13
N ILE A 101 11.88 -1.65 8.38
CA ILE A 101 11.78 -1.60 6.91
C ILE A 101 11.98 -2.99 6.26
N PRO A 102 13.05 -3.76 6.55
CA PRO A 102 13.24 -5.06 5.91
C PRO A 102 12.16 -6.08 6.30
N VAL A 103 11.71 -6.03 7.56
CA VAL A 103 10.68 -6.93 8.07
C VAL A 103 9.33 -6.58 7.46
N GLU A 104 8.95 -5.30 7.45
CA GLU A 104 7.72 -4.81 6.82
C GLU A 104 7.63 -5.25 5.36
N SER A 105 8.66 -5.00 4.56
CA SER A 105 8.65 -5.34 3.13
C SER A 105 8.46 -6.85 2.91
N SER A 106 9.17 -7.68 3.69
CA SER A 106 9.06 -9.14 3.57
C SER A 106 7.67 -9.64 3.92
N PHE A 107 7.06 -9.09 4.98
CA PHE A 107 5.69 -9.43 5.33
C PHE A 107 4.68 -8.89 4.32
N ALA A 108 4.90 -7.69 3.77
CA ALA A 108 4.05 -7.11 2.74
C ALA A 108 3.98 -8.02 1.51
N ASP A 109 5.11 -8.60 1.06
CA ASP A 109 5.16 -9.53 -0.07
C ASP A 109 4.37 -10.82 0.21
N VAL A 110 4.51 -11.39 1.41
CA VAL A 110 3.77 -12.60 1.81
C VAL A 110 2.27 -12.31 1.91
N ILE A 111 1.89 -11.20 2.55
CA ILE A 111 0.49 -10.82 2.74
C ILE A 111 -0.18 -10.51 1.41
N THR A 112 0.48 -9.76 0.52
CA THR A 112 -0.05 -9.46 -0.82
C THR A 112 -0.23 -10.73 -1.64
N SER A 113 0.71 -11.67 -1.58
CA SER A 113 0.60 -12.97 -2.28
C SER A 113 -0.59 -13.78 -1.77
N ILE A 114 -0.81 -13.85 -0.46
CA ILE A 114 -1.95 -14.54 0.15
C ILE A 114 -3.26 -13.83 -0.21
N ALA A 115 -3.30 -12.50 -0.14
CA ALA A 115 -4.47 -11.71 -0.49
C ALA A 115 -4.85 -11.87 -1.96
N LEU A 116 -3.87 -11.96 -2.86
CA LEU A 116 -4.09 -12.21 -4.28
C LEU A 116 -4.69 -13.59 -4.50
N LEU A 117 -4.12 -14.63 -3.87
CA LEU A 117 -4.63 -15.99 -3.95
C LEU A 117 -6.06 -16.08 -3.42
N ALA A 118 -6.33 -15.46 -2.26
CA ALA A 118 -7.67 -15.42 -1.69
C ALA A 118 -8.67 -14.71 -2.61
N SER A 119 -8.27 -13.58 -3.20
CA SER A 119 -9.14 -12.84 -4.12
C SER A 119 -9.43 -13.62 -5.39
N LEU A 120 -8.45 -14.37 -5.90
CA LEU A 120 -8.63 -15.27 -7.03
C LEU A 120 -9.59 -16.41 -6.71
N ILE A 121 -9.56 -16.99 -5.51
CA ILE A 121 -10.49 -18.06 -5.11
C ILE A 121 -11.92 -17.52 -4.94
N ILE A 122 -12.09 -16.27 -4.51
CA ILE A 122 -13.40 -15.68 -4.25
C ILE A 122 -14.08 -15.21 -5.55
N LEU A 123 -13.32 -14.65 -6.49
CA LEU A 123 -13.85 -13.96 -7.67
C LEU A 123 -13.50 -14.63 -9.01
N GLY A 124 -12.50 -15.52 -9.04
CA GLY A 124 -12.08 -16.26 -10.24
C GLY A 124 -12.76 -17.62 -10.34
#